data_AF-A0A6P7SLQ0-F1
#
_entry.id   AF-A0A6P7SLQ0-F1
#
_cell.length_a   1.000
_cell.length_b   1.000
_cell.length_c   1.000
_cell.angle_alpha   90.00
_cell.angle_beta   90.00
_cell.angle_gamma   90.00
#
_symmetry.space_group_name_H-M   'P 1'
#
loop_
_entity.id
_entity.type
_entity.pdbx_description
1 polymer ?
#
loop_
_entity_poly.entity_id
_entity_poly.type
_entity_poly.pdbx_seq_one_letter_code
_entity_poly.pdbx_strand_id
1 'polypeptide(L)'
;MTKKDLRLVFLHDFKHNASQTAANINRAWGEAWISDRTVRRWFQKSRNGDESLEDEEGRGRSCNLDNEQLKAIVGQNQLQSIGEMFQALAVGIATVSRNLQKIE
;
A
#
# COMPACT_ATOMS: atom_id res chain seq x y z
N MET A 1 -4.65 -0.39 19.61
CA MET A 1 -3.41 -0.75 18.91
C MET A 1 -3.51 -0.25 17.47
N THR A 2 -2.71 0.73 17.07
CA THR A 2 -2.62 1.16 15.67
C THR A 2 -1.65 0.26 14.90
N LYS A 3 -1.62 0.37 13.56
CA LYS A 3 -0.61 -0.32 12.74
C LYS A 3 0.81 0.13 13.07
N LYS A 4 1.02 1.42 13.41
CA LYS A 4 2.34 1.95 13.78
C LYS A 4 2.80 1.37 15.11
N ASP A 5 1.91 1.31 16.12
CA ASP A 5 2.21 0.69 17.42
C ASP A 5 2.61 -0.77 17.26
N LEU A 6 1.89 -1.49 16.40
CA LEU A 6 2.19 -2.89 16.10
C LEU A 6 3.58 -3.07 15.47
N ARG A 7 3.93 -2.21 14.51
CA ARG A 7 5.26 -2.24 13.88
C ARG A 7 6.36 -1.90 14.87
N LEU A 8 6.09 -0.99 15.81
CA LEU A 8 7.03 -0.69 16.89
C LEU A 8 7.26 -1.92 17.78
N VAL A 9 6.20 -2.66 18.12
CA VAL A 9 6.33 -3.95 18.82
C VAL A 9 7.15 -4.94 18.01
N PHE A 10 6.94 -5.03 16.69
CA PHE A 10 7.74 -5.91 15.84
C PHE A 10 9.22 -5.52 15.81
N LEU A 11 9.51 -4.23 15.70
CA LEU A 11 10.87 -3.69 15.70
C LEU A 11 11.56 -3.82 17.07
N HIS A 12 10.80 -3.84 18.16
CA HIS A 12 11.36 -4.14 19.49
C HIS A 12 11.63 -5.64 19.65
N ASP A 13 10.70 -6.49 19.20
CA ASP A 13 10.72 -7.92 19.48
C ASP A 13 11.40 -8.79 18.41
N PHE A 14 11.88 -8.24 17.28
CA PHE A 14 12.32 -9.08 16.13
C PHE A 14 13.45 -10.08 16.42
N LYS A 15 14.19 -9.87 17.52
CA LYS A 15 15.24 -10.77 18.02
C LYS A 15 14.68 -11.94 18.86
N HIS A 16 13.40 -11.91 19.19
CA HIS A 16 12.67 -12.93 19.96
C HIS A 16 11.90 -13.91 19.03
N ASN A 17 11.11 -14.78 19.65
CA ASN A 17 10.27 -15.76 18.96
C ASN A 17 8.98 -15.10 18.43
N ALA A 18 8.81 -15.12 17.10
CA ALA A 18 7.66 -14.52 16.43
C ALA A 18 6.30 -15.13 16.85
N SER A 19 6.24 -16.44 17.08
CA SER A 19 5.02 -17.12 17.48
C SER A 19 4.60 -16.73 18.89
N GLN A 20 5.58 -16.52 19.78
CA GLN A 20 5.32 -16.02 21.14
C GLN A 20 4.87 -14.55 21.11
N THR A 21 5.51 -13.69 20.32
CA THR A 21 5.05 -12.31 20.14
C THR A 21 3.63 -12.26 19.58
N ALA A 22 3.29 -13.09 18.59
CA ALA A 22 1.93 -13.18 18.05
C ALA A 22 0.92 -13.61 19.13
N ALA A 23 1.25 -14.62 19.94
CA ALA A 23 0.40 -15.08 21.04
C ALA A 23 0.20 -13.99 22.11
N ASN A 24 1.26 -13.26 22.47
CA ASN A 24 1.18 -12.16 23.42
C ASN A 24 0.29 -11.02 22.91
N ILE A 25 0.42 -10.66 21.64
CA ILE A 25 -0.43 -9.65 20.99
C ILE A 25 -1.89 -10.09 20.99
N ASN A 26 -2.17 -11.33 20.56
CA ASN A 26 -3.54 -11.85 20.55
C ASN A 26 -4.14 -11.91 21.96
N ARG A 27 -3.33 -12.25 22.98
CA ARG A 27 -3.77 -12.24 24.38
C ARG A 27 -4.14 -10.83 24.87
N ALA A 28 -3.40 -9.80 24.44
CA ALA A 28 -3.62 -8.43 24.88
C ALA A 28 -4.73 -7.68 24.11
N TRP A 29 -4.91 -7.98 22.82
CA TRP A 29 -5.80 -7.22 21.93
C TRP A 29 -6.95 -8.03 21.30
N GLY A 30 -7.05 -9.32 21.60
CA GLY A 30 -8.14 -10.20 21.16
C GLY A 30 -7.65 -11.39 20.34
N GLU A 31 -8.38 -12.50 20.45
CA GLU A 31 -8.03 -13.73 19.73
C GLU A 31 -8.01 -13.49 18.21
N ALA A 32 -6.99 -14.04 17.55
CA ALA A 32 -6.76 -13.91 16.11
C ALA A 32 -6.59 -12.46 15.57
N TRP A 33 -6.26 -11.48 16.42
CA TRP A 33 -5.98 -10.10 15.99
C TRP A 33 -4.77 -10.00 15.04
N ILE A 34 -3.74 -10.81 15.26
CA ILE A 34 -2.57 -10.96 14.39
C ILE A 34 -2.29 -12.43 14.07
N SER A 35 -1.90 -12.69 12.82
CA SER A 35 -1.35 -13.99 12.42
C SER A 35 0.16 -14.07 12.71
N ASP A 36 0.62 -15.26 13.11
CA ASP A 36 2.05 -15.58 13.24
C ASP A 36 2.83 -15.27 11.93
N ARG A 37 2.22 -15.55 10.77
CA ARG A 37 2.79 -15.23 9.46
C ARG A 37 3.08 -13.74 9.30
N THR A 38 2.20 -12.87 9.77
CA THR A 38 2.39 -11.41 9.74
C THR A 38 3.59 -11.02 10.60
N VAL A 39 3.68 -11.54 11.83
CA VAL A 39 4.80 -11.24 12.74
C VAL A 39 6.12 -11.70 12.15
N ARG A 40 6.20 -12.94 11.64
CA ARG A 40 7.42 -13.49 11.00
C ARG A 40 7.90 -12.64 9.84
N ARG A 41 6.98 -12.17 8.98
CA ARG A 41 7.32 -11.31 7.84
C ARG A 41 7.92 -9.98 8.30
N TRP A 42 7.35 -9.35 9.33
CA TRP A 42 7.88 -8.10 9.87
C TRP A 42 9.21 -8.28 10.61
N PHE A 43 9.38 -9.41 11.30
CA PHE A 43 10.65 -9.76 11.91
C PHE A 43 11.74 -9.93 10.86
N GLN A 44 11.44 -10.60 9.74
CA GLN A 44 12.38 -10.73 8.63
C GLN A 44 12.75 -9.36 8.04
N LYS A 45 11.77 -8.47 7.86
CA LYS A 45 12.00 -7.09 7.41
C LYS A 45 12.97 -6.36 8.36
N SER A 46 12.72 -6.42 9.66
CA SER A 46 13.58 -5.80 10.68
C SER A 46 14.99 -6.41 10.71
N ARG A 47 15.12 -7.73 10.55
CA ARG A 47 16.41 -8.44 10.48
C ARG A 47 17.24 -8.04 9.26
N ASN A 48 16.58 -7.59 8.18
CA ASN A 48 17.25 -7.08 7.00
C ASN A 48 17.66 -5.59 7.15
N GLY A 49 17.48 -4.99 8.33
CA GLY A 49 17.85 -3.60 8.62
C GLY A 49 16.79 -2.58 8.23
N ASP A 50 15.58 -3.02 7.86
CA ASP A 50 14.49 -2.11 7.57
C ASP A 50 13.65 -1.85 8.85
N GLU A 51 13.90 -0.67 9.42
CA GLU A 51 13.26 -0.19 10.65
C GLU A 51 12.03 0.69 10.36
N SER A 52 11.54 0.72 9.12
CA SER A 52 10.41 1.58 8.73
C SER A 52 9.12 1.17 9.45
N LEU A 53 8.54 2.13 10.19
CA LEU A 53 7.23 1.97 10.82
C LEU A 53 6.07 2.27 9.85
N GLU A 54 6.37 2.64 8.61
CA GLU A 54 5.38 2.95 7.57
C GLU A 54 5.28 1.82 6.54
N ASP A 55 4.16 1.78 5.83
CA ASP A 55 4.06 0.90 4.65
C ASP A 55 5.00 1.45 3.57
N GLU A 56 5.58 0.55 2.78
CA GLU A 56 6.29 0.95 1.57
C GLU A 56 5.30 1.69 0.66
N GLU A 57 5.60 2.93 0.31
CA GLU A 57 4.88 3.64 -0.73
C GLU A 57 4.91 2.81 -2.02
N GLY A 58 3.76 2.71 -2.70
CA GLY A 58 3.71 2.03 -4.00
C GLY A 58 3.43 0.53 -3.97
N ARG A 59 2.99 -0.05 -2.85
CA ARG A 59 2.46 -1.44 -2.83
C ARG A 59 1.06 -1.58 -3.47
N GLY A 60 0.76 -0.76 -4.47
CA GLY A 60 -0.40 -0.85 -5.35
C GLY A 60 0.05 -0.90 -6.82
N ARG A 61 -0.85 -1.24 -7.75
CA ARG A 61 -0.55 -1.16 -9.19
C ARG A 61 -0.24 0.30 -9.54
N SER A 62 1.05 0.64 -9.64
CA SER A 62 1.49 1.88 -10.28
C SER A 62 1.18 1.73 -11.76
N CYS A 63 0.05 2.28 -12.20
CA CYS A 63 -0.19 2.42 -13.62
C CYS A 63 0.66 3.62 -14.07
N ASN A 64 1.75 3.37 -14.81
CA ASN A 64 2.53 4.40 -15.50
C ASN A 64 1.70 4.96 -16.66
N LEU A 65 0.59 5.63 -16.37
CA LEU A 65 -0.03 6.52 -17.34
C LEU A 65 0.75 7.83 -17.26
N ASP A 66 1.30 8.27 -18.39
CA ASP A 66 1.97 9.55 -18.45
C ASP A 66 0.96 10.67 -18.14
N ASN A 67 1.20 11.36 -17.02
CA ASN A 67 0.33 12.43 -16.56
C ASN A 67 0.38 13.64 -17.52
N GLU A 68 1.45 13.84 -18.29
CA GLU A 68 1.52 14.90 -19.29
C GLU A 68 0.62 14.60 -20.48
N GLN A 69 0.61 13.35 -20.96
CA GLN A 69 -0.32 12.89 -22.00
C GLN A 69 -1.78 13.00 -21.55
N LEU A 70 -2.09 12.57 -20.31
CA LEU A 70 -3.44 12.68 -19.78
C LEU A 70 -3.87 14.16 -19.61
N LYS A 71 -2.97 15.04 -19.14
CA LYS A 71 -3.22 16.49 -19.06
C LYS A 71 -3.46 17.12 -20.43
N ALA A 72 -2.71 16.73 -21.45
CA ALA A 72 -2.90 17.23 -22.81
C ALA A 72 -4.30 16.87 -23.35
N ILE A 73 -4.76 15.64 -23.12
CA ILE A 73 -6.09 15.17 -23.53
C ILE A 73 -7.20 15.92 -22.78
N VAL A 74 -7.10 16.03 -21.45
CA VAL A 74 -8.05 16.80 -20.62
C VAL A 74 -8.07 18.28 -21.03
N GLY A 75 -6.91 18.87 -21.30
CA GLY A 75 -6.77 20.28 -21.68
C GLY A 75 -7.32 20.59 -23.07
N GLN A 76 -7.31 19.62 -24.00
CA GLN A 76 -7.93 19.77 -25.31
C GLN A 76 -9.46 19.74 -25.24
N ASN A 77 -10.03 18.94 -24.35
CA ASN A 77 -11.48 18.90 -24.16
C ASN A 77 -11.86 18.40 -22.76
N GLN A 78 -12.27 19.32 -21.89
CA GLN A 78 -12.67 19.01 -20.52
C GLN A 78 -13.94 18.15 -20.43
N LEU A 79 -14.73 18.06 -21.51
CA LEU A 79 -15.97 17.28 -21.58
C LEU A 79 -15.77 15.85 -22.13
N GLN A 80 -14.53 15.44 -22.43
CA GLN A 80 -14.28 14.08 -22.90
C GLN A 80 -14.65 13.03 -21.85
N SER A 81 -15.36 12.00 -22.29
CA SER A 81 -15.73 10.89 -21.43
C SER A 81 -14.53 9.99 -21.13
N ILE A 82 -14.55 9.33 -19.97
CA ILE A 82 -13.52 8.35 -19.58
C ILE A 82 -13.40 7.22 -20.63
N GLY A 83 -14.49 6.89 -21.33
CA GLY A 83 -14.51 5.89 -22.40
C GLY A 83 -13.72 6.32 -23.64
N GLU A 84 -13.82 7.59 -24.03
CA GLU A 84 -13.04 8.15 -25.15
C GLU A 84 -11.55 8.24 -24.79
N MET A 85 -11.24 8.61 -23.54
CA MET A 85 -9.87 8.62 -23.03
C MET A 85 -9.25 7.22 -22.99
N PHE A 86 -10.02 6.20 -22.60
CA PHE A 86 -9.60 4.79 -22.66
C PHE A 86 -9.19 4.39 -24.09
N GLN A 87 -10.00 4.78 -25.10
CA GLN A 87 -9.69 4.48 -26.50
C GLN A 87 -8.43 5.21 -26.98
N ALA A 88 -8.28 6.48 -26.60
CA ALA A 88 -7.12 7.29 -26.99
C ALA A 88 -5.80 6.81 -26.36
N LEU A 89 -5.86 6.36 -25.10
CA LEU A 89 -4.68 5.97 -24.32
C LEU A 89 -4.41 4.46 -24.33
N ALA A 90 -5.34 3.66 -24.83
CA ALA A 90 -5.32 2.19 -24.77
C ALA A 90 -5.06 1.62 -23.35
N VAL A 91 -5.38 2.39 -22.30
CA VAL A 91 -5.25 1.98 -20.89
C VAL A 91 -6.61 1.80 -20.27
N GLY A 92 -6.79 0.78 -19.43
CA GLY A 92 -8.07 0.45 -18.82
C GLY A 92 -8.80 1.63 -18.16
N ILE A 93 -10.14 1.64 -18.24
CA ILE A 93 -11.02 2.69 -17.68
C ILE A 93 -10.70 3.02 -16.21
N ALA A 94 -10.48 1.98 -15.39
CA ALA A 94 -10.12 2.15 -13.98
C ALA A 94 -8.75 2.81 -13.76
N THR A 95 -7.86 2.75 -14.75
CA THR A 95 -6.56 3.43 -14.75
C THR A 95 -6.72 4.90 -15.12
N VAL A 96 -7.53 5.22 -16.14
CA VAL A 96 -7.85 6.61 -16.51
C VAL A 96 -8.49 7.34 -15.33
N SER A 97 -9.55 6.76 -14.75
CA SER A 97 -10.27 7.35 -13.61
C SER A 97 -9.38 7.65 -12.40
N ARG A 98 -8.52 6.70 -12.01
CA ARG A 98 -7.59 6.89 -10.88
C ARG A 98 -6.52 7.94 -11.14
N ASN A 99 -6.11 8.17 -12.39
CA ASN A 99 -5.10 9.18 -12.70
C ASN A 99 -5.71 10.57 -12.92
N LEU A 100 -6.96 10.67 -13.40
CA LEU A 100 -7.70 11.93 -13.41
C LEU A 100 -7.83 12.53 -12.01
N GLN A 101 -8.13 11.70 -11.00
CA GLN A 101 -8.18 12.12 -9.58
C GLN A 101 -6.85 12.65 -9.03
N LYS A 102 -5.72 12.44 -9.72
CA LYS A 102 -4.40 12.94 -9.31
C LYS A 102 -4.00 14.23 -10.03
N ILE A 103 -4.73 14.59 -11.08
CA ILE A 103 -4.45 15.76 -11.93
C ILE A 103 -5.34 16.95 -11.53
N GLU A 104 -6.51 16.68 -10.94
CA GLU A 104 -7.33 17.66 -10.22
C GLU A 104 -6.67 18.07 -8.90
#